data_AF-A0A5H2XH06-F1
#
_entry.id   AF-A0A5H2XH06-F1
#
_cell.length_a   1.000
_cell.length_b   1.000
_cell.length_c   1.000
_cell.angle_alpha   90.00
_cell.angle_beta   90.00
_cell.angle_gamma   90.00
#
_symmetry.space_group_name_H-M   'P 1'
#
loop_
_entity.id
_entity.type
_entity.pdbx_description
1 polymer ?
#
loop_
_entity_poly.entity_id
_entity_poly.type
_entity_poly.pdbx_seq_one_letter_code
_entity_poly.pdbx_strand_id
1 'polypeptide(L)'
;MQTMSVQVGSAVQPQNAKPDEIARRTANFHPSIWGDQFINYDDSQDMITHAHKQGQVDELKEVVRREVFTTSAGDLSHQLKLIDAIQRLGMAYHFETEIEEALERILHDHDSDDDGDLYHVALCFRLLRQHGHNVSCDIFNKFKDENGSFKESLIADVSGMLSFYEATHLRVHGEDILEEALAFTTTHLESATTRVSNPLAAQITQALERPLRKSLERLGARRYMSIYQDEASHNECLLKLAKLDFNLVQPLHKKELQDITRWWRALDFERKLPFARDRMVELYFWIVGVYFEPQYSVGRKIMTKVSVLLTILDDIYDAFGTFEELVIFTEAIDRWDLNCSNELPDYMKIFYQALMNLFNEIEEEMVKEGRSYRVPYAIQAMKDQARSYFNEARWLHEGRIPSMEEYMSVATVSISYTFLTTISLLGMGDIVTKESFEWLLNDPKIVRAANTIFRLMDDIVSTNFEKQREHTASSVDCYIKQYGVSEQETVDVFKKQITDLWKDINEEFLRPTAVPMPVLKRVLNLTRVADLLYKGKMASHMLGRSQKIVLLQSVLILCRCELDKMAFCTSVDLIVFFWEGGVGPAKRSSIILGPSSVSLEHNISCNDYL
;
A
#
# COMPACT_ATOMS: atom_id res chain seq x y z
N MET A 1 -17.95 -57.03 -77.59
CA MET A 1 -18.23 -55.59 -77.34
C MET A 1 -19.53 -55.54 -76.56
N GLN A 2 -19.67 -54.99 -75.35
CA GLN A 2 -18.79 -54.19 -74.51
C GLN A 2 -19.34 -54.37 -73.08
N THR A 3 -18.46 -54.67 -72.14
CA THR A 3 -18.67 -54.71 -70.69
C THR A 3 -18.66 -53.30 -70.11
N MET A 4 -19.60 -52.97 -69.21
CA MET A 4 -19.52 -51.86 -68.24
C MET A 4 -20.24 -52.33 -66.97
N SER A 5 -19.57 -52.86 -65.95
CA SER A 5 -18.78 -52.21 -64.88
C SER A 5 -19.62 -51.41 -63.89
N VAL A 6 -19.92 -52.05 -62.75
CA VAL A 6 -20.51 -51.46 -61.54
C VAL A 6 -19.43 -50.66 -60.81
N GLN A 7 -19.67 -49.36 -60.59
CA GLN A 7 -18.83 -48.53 -59.72
C GLN A 7 -19.43 -48.49 -58.31
N VAL A 8 -18.63 -48.97 -57.35
CA VAL A 8 -18.84 -48.81 -55.91
C VAL A 8 -18.34 -47.41 -55.52
N GLY A 9 -19.23 -46.57 -55.01
CA GLY A 9 -18.89 -45.25 -54.49
C GLY A 9 -18.14 -45.36 -53.17
N SER A 10 -16.97 -44.71 -53.09
CA SER A 10 -16.12 -44.63 -51.91
C SER A 10 -16.77 -43.82 -50.78
N ALA A 11 -16.71 -44.34 -49.56
CA ALA A 11 -17.08 -43.64 -48.34
C ALA A 11 -16.24 -42.35 -48.17
N VAL A 12 -16.93 -41.23 -48.00
CA VAL A 12 -16.32 -39.94 -47.62
C VAL A 12 -16.01 -40.01 -46.13
N GLN A 13 -14.71 -39.97 -45.79
CA GLN A 13 -14.26 -39.72 -44.42
C GLN A 13 -14.69 -38.31 -44.00
N PRO A 14 -15.23 -38.12 -42.77
CA PRO A 14 -15.53 -36.79 -42.28
C PRO A 14 -14.23 -36.00 -42.12
N GLN A 15 -14.18 -34.84 -42.76
CA GLN A 15 -13.13 -33.85 -42.60
C GLN A 15 -13.00 -33.49 -41.12
N ASN A 16 -11.75 -33.49 -40.63
CA ASN A 16 -11.35 -33.02 -39.31
C ASN A 16 -12.14 -31.77 -38.90
N ALA A 17 -13.02 -31.93 -37.90
CA ALA A 17 -13.53 -30.79 -37.15
C ALA A 17 -12.32 -30.04 -36.59
N LYS A 18 -12.22 -28.73 -36.88
CA LYS A 18 -11.35 -27.85 -36.11
C LYS A 18 -11.74 -28.03 -34.63
N PRO A 19 -10.78 -28.14 -33.69
CA PRO A 19 -11.13 -28.09 -32.28
C PRO A 19 -11.93 -26.80 -32.05
N ASP A 20 -13.11 -26.92 -31.44
CA ASP A 20 -13.93 -25.77 -31.07
C ASP A 20 -13.04 -24.78 -30.32
N GLU A 21 -12.87 -23.60 -30.91
CA GLU A 21 -12.03 -22.54 -30.35
C GLU A 21 -12.74 -22.06 -29.08
N ILE A 22 -12.24 -22.48 -27.91
CA ILE A 22 -12.79 -22.09 -26.61
C ILE A 22 -12.73 -20.57 -26.53
N ALA A 23 -13.90 -19.92 -26.57
CA ALA A 23 -14.00 -18.48 -26.42
C ALA A 23 -13.59 -18.08 -25.00
N ARG A 24 -12.43 -17.44 -24.86
CA ARG A 24 -11.92 -16.96 -23.57
C ARG A 24 -12.21 -15.48 -23.39
N ARG A 25 -12.52 -15.10 -22.15
CA ARG A 25 -12.56 -13.70 -21.73
C ARG A 25 -11.13 -13.13 -21.79
N THR A 26 -11.03 -11.82 -21.92
CA THR A 26 -9.76 -11.09 -21.81
C THR A 26 -10.04 -9.70 -21.22
N ALA A 27 -9.16 -9.24 -20.33
CA ALA A 27 -9.29 -7.93 -19.69
C ALA A 27 -8.43 -6.83 -20.35
N ASN A 28 -7.70 -7.15 -21.43
CA ASN A 28 -6.90 -6.21 -22.24
C ASN A 28 -5.96 -5.32 -21.41
N PHE A 29 -5.18 -5.94 -20.51
CA PHE A 29 -4.25 -5.21 -19.65
C PHE A 29 -3.10 -4.58 -20.44
N HIS A 30 -2.70 -3.37 -20.03
CA HIS A 30 -1.52 -2.71 -20.61
C HIS A 30 -0.21 -3.36 -20.11
N PRO A 31 0.87 -3.36 -20.92
CA PRO A 31 2.17 -3.90 -20.54
C PRO A 31 2.83 -3.06 -19.43
N SER A 32 3.77 -3.63 -18.69
CA SER A 32 4.54 -2.91 -17.68
C SER A 32 5.24 -1.67 -18.27
N ILE A 33 5.16 -0.54 -17.56
CA ILE A 33 5.78 0.72 -18.00
C ILE A 33 7.30 0.78 -17.76
N TRP A 34 7.85 -0.21 -17.05
CA TRP A 34 9.21 -0.19 -16.53
C TRP A 34 10.22 -0.91 -17.41
N GLY A 35 9.76 -1.80 -18.30
CA GLY A 35 10.63 -2.62 -19.15
C GLY A 35 11.72 -3.33 -18.33
N ASP A 36 12.96 -3.24 -18.80
CA ASP A 36 14.11 -3.97 -18.23
C ASP A 36 15.04 -3.12 -17.35
N GLN A 37 14.60 -1.92 -16.95
CA GLN A 37 15.48 -0.95 -16.27
C GLN A 37 16.09 -1.47 -14.96
N PHE A 38 15.48 -2.46 -14.31
CA PHE A 38 15.93 -3.03 -13.04
C PHE A 38 16.81 -4.28 -13.19
N ILE A 39 17.00 -4.81 -14.40
CA ILE A 39 17.83 -6.02 -14.64
C ILE A 39 19.31 -5.71 -14.43
N ASN A 40 19.76 -4.55 -14.93
CA ASN A 40 21.17 -4.17 -14.99
C ASN A 40 21.54 -3.12 -13.93
N TYR A 41 21.12 -3.30 -12.68
CA TYR A 41 21.67 -2.52 -11.57
C TYR A 41 23.10 -2.97 -11.27
N ASP A 42 24.06 -2.04 -11.40
CA ASP A 42 25.47 -2.27 -11.05
C ASP A 42 25.71 -1.87 -9.58
N ASP A 43 25.99 -2.85 -8.72
CA ASP A 43 26.28 -2.64 -7.30
C ASP A 43 27.77 -2.42 -6.99
N SER A 44 28.64 -2.47 -8.02
CA SER A 44 30.10 -2.45 -7.85
C SER A 44 30.65 -1.10 -7.35
N GLN A 45 30.01 0.01 -7.72
CA GLN A 45 30.37 1.35 -7.24
C GLN A 45 29.90 1.61 -5.78
N ASP A 46 29.00 0.77 -5.26
CA ASP A 46 28.32 1.02 -4.00
C ASP A 46 29.02 0.41 -2.78
N MET A 47 29.72 -0.73 -2.87
CA MET A 47 30.20 -1.44 -1.66
C MET A 47 31.16 -0.63 -0.76
N ILE A 48 32.20 0.02 -1.32
CA ILE A 48 33.14 0.83 -0.53
C ILE A 48 32.46 2.10 -0.02
N THR A 49 31.63 2.73 -0.86
CA THR A 49 30.85 3.89 -0.45
C THR A 49 29.84 3.53 0.66
N HIS A 50 29.27 2.33 0.60
CA HIS A 50 28.27 1.84 1.54
C HIS A 50 28.88 1.59 2.91
N ALA A 51 30.04 0.95 3.00
CA ALA A 51 30.74 0.75 4.27
C ALA A 51 31.11 2.09 4.95
N HIS A 52 31.60 3.06 4.17
CA HIS A 52 31.92 4.39 4.69
C HIS A 52 30.67 5.15 5.15
N LYS A 53 29.60 5.13 4.36
CA LYS A 53 28.31 5.73 4.73
C LYS A 53 27.69 5.06 5.96
N GLN A 54 27.82 3.74 6.08
CA GLN A 54 27.34 2.99 7.23
C GLN A 54 28.05 3.45 8.51
N GLY A 55 29.38 3.59 8.48
CA GLY A 55 30.14 4.14 9.61
C GLY A 55 29.68 5.54 10.01
N GLN A 56 29.44 6.44 9.04
CA GLN A 56 28.89 7.77 9.32
C GLN A 56 27.47 7.72 9.92
N VAL A 57 26.62 6.82 9.43
CA VAL A 57 25.28 6.62 9.99
C VAL A 57 25.38 6.14 11.43
N ASP A 58 26.25 5.18 11.73
CA ASP A 58 26.41 4.68 13.10
C ASP A 58 26.91 5.76 14.05
N GLU A 59 27.88 6.59 13.64
CA GLU A 59 28.32 7.76 14.41
C GLU A 59 27.18 8.78 14.64
N LEU A 60 26.42 9.11 13.60
CA LEU A 60 25.31 10.06 13.69
C LEU A 60 24.15 9.53 14.53
N LYS A 61 23.88 8.22 14.53
CA LYS A 61 22.89 7.62 15.44
C LYS A 61 23.28 7.86 16.90
N GLU A 62 24.54 7.70 17.27
CA GLU A 62 24.99 7.99 18.64
C GLU A 62 24.89 9.47 18.98
N VAL A 63 25.17 10.37 18.04
CA VAL A 63 24.99 11.82 18.23
C VAL A 63 23.52 12.15 18.47
N VAL A 64 22.63 11.73 17.58
CA VAL A 64 21.18 11.94 17.69
C VAL A 64 20.64 11.30 18.97
N ARG A 65 21.11 10.10 19.33
CA ARG A 65 20.72 9.43 20.57
C ARG A 65 21.02 10.30 21.79
N ARG A 66 22.23 10.85 21.87
CA ARG A 66 22.61 11.76 22.96
C ARG A 66 21.78 13.03 22.93
N GLU A 67 21.68 13.71 21.79
CA GLU A 67 20.99 15.00 21.70
C GLU A 67 19.49 14.92 22.00
N VAL A 68 18.82 13.82 21.63
CA VAL A 68 17.36 13.70 21.74
C VAL A 68 16.93 13.02 23.04
N PHE A 69 17.64 11.98 23.49
CA PHE A 69 17.14 11.09 24.55
C PHE A 69 17.84 11.26 25.91
N THR A 70 18.97 11.99 25.98
CA THR A 70 19.69 12.24 27.25
C THR A 70 19.30 13.55 27.95
N THR A 71 18.29 14.24 27.43
CA THR A 71 17.78 15.52 27.95
C THR A 71 17.25 15.40 29.39
N SER A 72 17.51 16.42 30.22
CA SER A 72 16.95 16.53 31.58
C SER A 72 15.43 16.68 31.56
N ALA A 73 14.75 16.29 32.65
CA ALA A 73 13.28 16.30 32.78
C ALA A 73 12.59 17.65 32.43
N GLY A 74 13.31 18.77 32.40
CA GLY A 74 12.74 20.11 32.12
C GLY A 74 12.49 20.48 30.65
N ASP A 75 12.77 19.60 29.66
CA ASP A 75 12.62 19.92 28.23
C ASP A 75 11.85 18.83 27.43
N LEU A 76 10.79 18.28 28.03
CA LEU A 76 9.96 17.25 27.40
C LEU A 76 9.25 17.74 26.12
N SER A 77 8.89 19.03 26.07
CA SER A 77 8.28 19.66 24.89
C SER A 77 9.18 19.61 23.66
N HIS A 78 10.46 19.95 23.81
CA HIS A 78 11.41 19.85 22.70
C HIS A 78 11.70 18.40 22.32
N GLN A 79 11.82 17.52 23.33
CA GLN A 79 12.00 16.08 23.09
C GLN A 79 10.83 15.49 22.27
N LEU A 80 9.58 15.85 22.55
CA LEU A 80 8.41 15.44 21.75
C LEU A 80 8.52 15.87 20.29
N LYS A 81 8.95 17.11 20.01
CA LYS A 81 9.15 17.62 18.65
C LYS A 81 10.24 16.85 17.91
N LEU A 82 11.33 16.49 18.60
CA LEU A 82 12.41 15.68 18.01
C LEU A 82 11.98 14.23 17.78
N ILE A 83 11.21 13.62 18.68
CA ILE A 83 10.61 12.29 18.48
C ILE A 83 9.69 12.30 17.25
N ASP A 84 8.85 13.32 17.11
CA ASP A 84 7.99 13.47 15.93
C ASP A 84 8.81 13.61 14.64
N ALA A 85 9.86 14.45 14.66
CA ALA A 85 10.75 14.60 13.51
C ALA A 85 11.44 13.27 13.16
N ILE A 86 11.92 12.50 14.14
CA ILE A 86 12.51 11.17 13.94
C ILE A 86 11.51 10.22 13.24
N GLN A 87 10.25 10.19 13.70
CA GLN A 87 9.23 9.36 13.09
C GLN A 87 8.90 9.80 11.66
N ARG A 88 8.66 11.10 11.46
CA ARG A 88 8.30 11.66 10.15
C ARG A 88 9.43 11.56 9.14
N LEU A 89 10.70 11.54 9.58
CA LEU A 89 11.88 11.30 8.73
C LEU A 89 12.14 9.81 8.44
N GLY A 90 11.31 8.90 8.96
CA GLY A 90 11.45 7.46 8.72
C GLY A 90 12.60 6.82 9.49
N MET A 91 13.03 7.45 10.60
CA MET A 91 14.20 7.05 11.39
C MET A 91 13.85 6.31 12.68
N ALA A 92 12.57 6.20 13.02
CA ALA A 92 12.11 5.61 14.29
C ALA A 92 12.61 4.19 14.55
N TYR A 93 12.79 3.37 13.50
CA TYR A 93 13.25 1.99 13.63
C TYR A 93 14.68 1.84 14.19
N HIS A 94 15.46 2.92 14.25
CA HIS A 94 16.78 2.94 14.89
C HIS A 94 16.74 3.28 16.39
N PHE A 95 15.61 3.79 16.87
CA PHE A 95 15.45 4.37 18.20
C PHE A 95 14.18 3.86 18.91
N GLU A 96 13.72 2.65 18.59
CA GLU A 96 12.43 2.14 19.09
C GLU A 96 12.37 2.10 20.61
N THR A 97 13.42 1.59 21.26
CA THR A 97 13.53 1.52 22.72
C THR A 97 13.58 2.90 23.35
N GLU A 98 14.41 3.80 22.80
CA GLU A 98 14.61 5.13 23.35
C GLU A 98 13.35 6.00 23.20
N ILE A 99 12.60 5.84 22.11
CA ILE A 99 11.30 6.49 21.91
C ILE A 99 10.29 5.97 22.93
N GLU A 100 10.21 4.65 23.13
CA GLU A 100 9.30 4.04 24.09
C GLU A 100 9.58 4.55 25.52
N GLU A 101 10.84 4.49 25.97
CA GLU A 101 11.25 4.98 27.29
C GLU A 101 10.99 6.48 27.48
N ALA A 102 11.17 7.28 26.41
CA ALA A 102 10.86 8.71 26.46
C ALA A 102 9.35 8.96 26.60
N LEU A 103 8.52 8.26 25.84
CA LEU A 103 7.06 8.39 25.91
C LEU A 103 6.48 7.87 27.23
N GLU A 104 7.05 6.80 27.79
CA GLU A 104 6.70 6.35 29.13
C GLU A 104 7.02 7.41 30.18
N ARG A 105 8.21 8.04 30.14
CA ARG A 105 8.54 9.16 31.04
C ARG A 105 7.56 10.31 30.92
N ILE A 106 7.24 10.71 29.68
CA ILE A 106 6.30 11.79 29.38
C ILE A 106 4.90 11.48 29.92
N LEU A 107 4.45 10.22 29.80
CA LEU A 107 3.16 9.80 30.34
C LEU A 107 3.09 9.92 31.87
N HIS A 108 4.18 9.61 32.58
CA HIS A 108 4.22 9.73 34.05
C HIS A 108 4.28 11.18 34.53
N ASP A 109 4.86 12.10 33.74
CA ASP A 109 4.93 13.53 34.08
C ASP A 109 3.62 14.28 33.73
N HIS A 110 2.84 13.72 32.78
CA HIS A 110 1.57 14.26 32.30
C HIS A 110 0.40 14.21 33.29
N ASP A 111 0.58 13.61 34.47
CA ASP A 111 -0.38 13.68 35.59
C ASP A 111 -0.41 15.08 36.25
N SER A 112 0.47 15.99 35.81
CA SER A 112 0.41 17.41 36.19
C SER A 112 -0.49 18.18 35.22
N ASP A 113 -1.38 18.98 35.82
CA ASP A 113 -2.43 19.82 35.23
C ASP A 113 -1.84 20.95 34.34
N ASP A 114 -1.07 20.60 33.30
CA ASP A 114 -0.17 21.52 32.61
C ASP A 114 -0.91 22.42 31.59
N ASP A 115 -0.52 23.69 31.62
CA ASP A 115 -0.99 24.85 30.85
C ASP A 115 -0.49 24.82 29.39
N GLY A 116 -0.20 23.62 28.87
CA GLY A 116 0.35 23.41 27.53
C GLY A 116 -0.61 23.88 26.44
N ASP A 117 -0.06 24.57 25.44
CA ASP A 117 -0.79 25.05 24.26
C ASP A 117 -1.36 23.89 23.41
N LEU A 118 -2.21 24.23 22.42
CA LEU A 118 -2.88 23.25 21.56
C LEU A 118 -1.88 22.36 20.82
N TYR A 119 -0.77 22.93 20.33
CA TYR A 119 0.24 22.20 19.59
C TYR A 119 0.85 21.07 20.43
N HIS A 120 1.30 21.39 21.64
CA HIS A 120 2.00 20.43 22.51
C HIS A 120 1.05 19.35 23.01
N VAL A 121 -0.16 19.71 23.43
CA VAL A 121 -1.16 18.74 23.90
C VAL A 121 -1.57 17.79 22.78
N ALA A 122 -1.84 18.31 21.59
CA ALA A 122 -2.20 17.48 20.44
C ALA A 122 -1.04 16.57 20.01
N LEU A 123 0.19 17.08 20.01
CA LEU A 123 1.37 16.30 19.64
C LEU A 123 1.61 15.15 20.62
N CYS A 124 1.55 15.44 21.91
CA CYS A 124 1.73 14.43 22.94
C CYS A 124 0.64 13.36 22.88
N PHE A 125 -0.63 13.76 22.81
CA PHE A 125 -1.76 12.84 22.63
C PHE A 125 -1.55 11.92 21.43
N ARG A 126 -1.16 12.50 20.28
CA ARG A 126 -0.93 11.74 19.05
C ARG A 126 0.18 10.71 19.21
N LEU A 127 1.34 11.12 19.72
CA LEU A 127 2.48 10.22 19.88
C LEU A 127 2.17 9.11 20.90
N LEU A 128 1.57 9.44 22.03
CA LEU A 128 1.17 8.45 23.05
C LEU A 128 0.18 7.42 22.49
N ARG A 129 -0.87 7.86 21.78
CA ARG A 129 -1.84 6.96 21.12
C ARG A 129 -1.20 6.12 20.02
N GLN A 130 -0.27 6.66 19.23
CA GLN A 130 0.45 5.88 18.20
C GLN A 130 1.26 4.72 18.78
N HIS A 131 1.77 4.87 20.00
CA HIS A 131 2.50 3.83 20.74
C HIS A 131 1.62 2.98 21.66
N GLY A 132 0.30 3.19 21.60
CA GLY A 132 -0.70 2.36 22.26
C GLY A 132 -1.07 2.80 23.68
N HIS A 133 -0.60 3.94 24.16
CA HIS A 133 -1.05 4.48 25.44
C HIS A 133 -2.47 5.04 25.30
N ASN A 134 -3.39 4.54 26.13
CA ASN A 134 -4.79 4.95 26.12
C ASN A 134 -5.02 6.25 26.91
N VAL A 135 -4.43 7.35 26.44
CA VAL A 135 -4.62 8.69 27.02
C VAL A 135 -6.02 9.21 26.72
N SER A 136 -6.72 9.82 27.70
CA SER A 136 -8.07 10.34 27.48
C SER A 136 -8.08 11.52 26.50
N CYS A 137 -9.07 11.56 25.61
CA CYS A 137 -9.32 12.73 24.75
C CYS A 137 -9.96 13.90 25.52
N ASP A 138 -10.37 13.71 26.78
CA ASP A 138 -10.92 14.77 27.64
C ASP A 138 -9.91 15.90 27.90
N ILE A 139 -8.61 15.64 27.70
CA ILE A 139 -7.55 16.65 27.78
C ILE A 139 -7.81 17.84 26.84
N PHE A 140 -8.60 17.65 25.78
CA PHE A 140 -8.95 18.72 24.84
C PHE A 140 -10.12 19.60 25.32
N ASN A 141 -10.82 19.24 26.40
CA ASN A 141 -11.92 20.06 26.94
C ASN A 141 -11.46 21.46 27.37
N LYS A 142 -10.20 21.63 27.79
CA LYS A 142 -9.63 22.94 28.14
C LYS A 142 -9.59 23.94 26.96
N PHE A 143 -9.66 23.43 25.73
CA PHE A 143 -9.69 24.23 24.50
C PHE A 143 -11.12 24.58 24.07
N LYS A 144 -12.15 24.17 24.82
CA LYS A 144 -13.54 24.52 24.57
C LYS A 144 -13.98 25.75 25.36
N ASP A 145 -14.93 26.49 24.80
CA ASP A 145 -15.58 27.65 25.42
C ASP A 145 -16.71 27.22 26.37
N GLU A 146 -17.39 28.20 26.97
CA GLU A 146 -18.51 27.96 27.90
C GLU A 146 -19.73 27.30 27.22
N ASN A 147 -19.83 27.37 25.89
CA ASN A 147 -20.88 26.73 25.10
C ASN A 147 -20.55 25.28 24.75
N GLY A 148 -19.33 24.82 25.07
CA GLY A 148 -18.84 23.49 24.76
C GLY A 148 -18.27 23.33 23.35
N SER A 149 -18.05 24.42 22.62
CA SER A 149 -17.42 24.43 21.28
C SER A 149 -15.94 24.79 21.36
N PHE A 150 -15.12 24.33 20.41
CA PHE A 150 -13.72 24.75 20.36
C PHE A 150 -13.56 26.28 20.21
N LYS A 151 -12.71 26.88 21.04
CA LYS A 151 -12.50 28.34 21.08
C LYS A 151 -12.05 28.87 19.71
N GLU A 152 -12.71 29.89 19.19
CA GLU A 152 -12.33 30.54 17.92
C GLU A 152 -10.90 31.13 17.96
N SER A 153 -10.39 31.48 19.15
CA SER A 153 -9.02 31.95 19.32
C SER A 153 -7.96 30.94 18.84
N LEU A 154 -8.28 29.65 18.79
CA LEU A 154 -7.39 28.59 18.30
C LEU A 154 -7.11 28.72 16.80
N ILE A 155 -8.00 29.37 16.04
CA ILE A 155 -7.87 29.52 14.57
C ILE A 155 -6.59 30.31 14.22
N ALA A 156 -6.11 31.17 15.12
CA ALA A 156 -4.87 31.91 14.94
C ALA A 156 -3.61 31.03 15.07
N ASP A 157 -3.68 29.94 15.84
CA ASP A 157 -2.58 28.98 16.01
C ASP A 157 -2.65 27.88 14.93
N VAL A 158 -2.22 28.21 13.71
CA VAL A 158 -2.29 27.29 12.57
C VAL A 158 -1.45 26.03 12.80
N SER A 159 -0.32 26.14 13.50
CA SER A 159 0.53 24.99 13.83
C SER A 159 -0.16 24.06 14.83
N GLY A 160 -0.77 24.62 15.88
CA GLY A 160 -1.58 23.85 16.83
C GLY A 160 -2.78 23.18 16.16
N MET A 161 -3.45 23.88 15.24
CA MET A 161 -4.55 23.32 14.44
C MET A 161 -4.11 22.13 13.58
N LEU A 162 -2.92 22.21 12.95
CA LEU A 162 -2.36 21.10 12.19
C LEU A 162 -2.01 19.91 13.08
N SER A 163 -1.37 20.15 14.22
CA SER A 163 -1.05 19.10 15.20
C SER A 163 -2.34 18.43 15.71
N PHE A 164 -3.38 19.21 15.97
CA PHE A 164 -4.67 18.73 16.44
C PHE A 164 -5.42 17.94 15.37
N TYR A 165 -5.42 18.42 14.12
CA TYR A 165 -5.95 17.65 12.99
C TYR A 165 -5.30 16.27 12.90
N GLU A 166 -3.97 16.18 12.98
CA GLU A 166 -3.27 14.89 12.92
C GLU A 166 -3.62 13.98 14.11
N ALA A 167 -3.83 14.55 15.30
CA ALA A 167 -4.27 13.82 16.49
C ALA A 167 -5.67 13.21 16.34
N THR A 168 -6.61 13.91 15.70
CA THR A 168 -8.00 13.42 15.50
C THR A 168 -8.11 12.16 14.64
N HIS A 169 -7.08 11.85 13.84
CA HIS A 169 -7.02 10.61 13.05
C HIS A 169 -6.69 9.36 13.87
N LEU A 170 -6.40 9.51 15.17
CA LEU A 170 -6.21 8.41 16.13
C LEU A 170 -7.43 8.15 17.02
N ARG A 171 -8.54 8.84 16.77
CA ARG A 171 -9.77 8.63 17.53
C ARG A 171 -10.27 7.20 17.44
N VAL A 172 -10.94 6.77 18.50
CA VAL A 172 -11.67 5.50 18.61
C VAL A 172 -13.18 5.75 18.74
N HIS A 173 -13.98 4.69 18.83
CA HIS A 173 -15.42 4.84 19.02
C HIS A 173 -15.76 5.52 20.36
N GLY A 174 -16.76 6.40 20.36
CA GLY A 174 -17.23 7.11 21.55
C GLY A 174 -16.49 8.41 21.88
N GLU A 175 -15.51 8.82 21.07
CA GLU A 175 -14.74 10.06 21.29
C GLU A 175 -15.32 11.24 20.49
N ASP A 176 -16.55 11.67 20.85
CA ASP A 176 -17.28 12.75 20.15
C ASP A 176 -16.49 14.07 20.09
N ILE A 177 -15.68 14.35 21.11
CA ILE A 177 -14.78 15.51 21.14
C ILE A 177 -13.80 15.51 19.97
N LEU A 178 -13.30 14.34 19.56
CA LEU A 178 -12.37 14.23 18.44
C LEU A 178 -13.08 14.25 17.08
N GLU A 179 -14.37 13.90 17.02
CA GLU A 179 -15.19 14.10 15.82
C GLU A 179 -15.44 15.59 15.57
N GLU A 180 -15.84 16.31 16.61
CA GLU A 180 -16.00 17.77 16.54
C GLU A 180 -14.67 18.44 16.17
N ALA A 181 -13.57 18.01 16.79
CA ALA A 181 -12.24 18.53 16.50
C ALA A 181 -11.81 18.28 15.05
N LEU A 182 -12.11 17.11 14.49
CA LEU A 182 -11.78 16.83 13.08
C LEU A 182 -12.52 17.80 12.16
N ALA A 183 -13.81 18.04 12.39
CA ALA A 183 -14.61 18.98 11.60
C ALA A 183 -14.09 20.42 11.73
N PHE A 184 -13.82 20.86 12.97
CA PHE A 184 -13.28 22.19 13.28
C PHE A 184 -11.91 22.41 12.61
N THR A 185 -10.97 21.49 12.81
CA THR A 185 -9.61 21.61 12.27
C THR A 185 -9.58 21.53 10.75
N THR A 186 -10.34 20.63 10.13
CA THR A 186 -10.40 20.50 8.66
C THR A 186 -10.85 21.82 8.02
N THR A 187 -11.97 22.38 8.49
CA THR A 187 -12.55 23.61 7.94
C THR A 187 -11.58 24.80 7.97
N HIS A 188 -10.88 24.97 9.10
CA HIS A 188 -9.98 26.11 9.27
C HIS A 188 -8.63 25.92 8.59
N LEU A 189 -8.12 24.68 8.48
CA LEU A 189 -6.89 24.36 7.76
C LEU A 189 -7.05 24.54 6.24
N GLU A 190 -8.18 24.13 5.67
CA GLU A 190 -8.50 24.40 4.26
C GLU A 190 -8.43 25.90 3.96
N SER A 191 -8.99 26.72 4.85
CA SER A 191 -8.95 28.19 4.75
C SER A 191 -7.57 28.79 5.04
N ALA A 192 -6.74 28.14 5.86
CA ALA A 192 -5.40 28.62 6.23
C ALA A 192 -4.34 28.38 5.15
N THR A 193 -4.54 27.38 4.29
CA THR A 193 -3.55 26.93 3.29
C THR A 193 -3.07 28.06 2.37
N THR A 194 -3.92 29.03 2.04
CA THR A 194 -3.58 30.19 1.19
C THR A 194 -3.01 31.39 1.96
N ARG A 195 -3.05 31.35 3.30
CA ARG A 195 -2.68 32.47 4.20
C ARG A 195 -1.32 32.29 4.86
N VAL A 196 -0.81 31.07 4.93
CA VAL A 196 0.50 30.77 5.53
C VAL A 196 1.57 30.54 4.47
N SER A 197 2.83 30.81 4.81
CA SER A 197 3.97 30.56 3.93
C SER A 197 4.45 29.10 4.00
N ASN A 198 5.28 28.70 3.04
CA ASN A 198 6.07 27.48 3.17
C ASN A 198 7.05 27.61 4.37
N PRO A 199 7.38 26.50 5.05
CA PRO A 199 6.99 25.11 4.75
C PRO A 199 5.61 24.70 5.31
N LEU A 200 4.96 25.51 6.15
CA LEU A 200 3.70 25.17 6.82
C LEU A 200 2.54 24.93 5.83
N ALA A 201 2.42 25.75 4.79
CA ALA A 201 1.40 25.56 3.74
C ALA A 201 1.49 24.17 3.08
N ALA A 202 2.72 23.70 2.82
CA ALA A 202 2.97 22.38 2.26
C ALA A 202 2.58 21.26 3.25
N GLN A 203 2.87 21.43 4.55
CA GLN A 203 2.46 20.47 5.57
C GLN A 203 0.93 20.35 5.68
N ILE A 204 0.21 21.48 5.67
CA ILE A 204 -1.25 21.49 5.71
C ILE A 204 -1.83 20.80 4.48
N THR A 205 -1.33 21.14 3.29
CA THR A 205 -1.78 20.54 2.03
C THR A 205 -1.59 19.01 2.05
N GLN A 206 -0.43 18.54 2.54
CA GLN A 206 -0.14 17.11 2.65
C GLN A 206 -1.07 16.42 3.65
N ALA A 207 -1.29 17.02 4.83
CA ALA A 207 -2.14 16.47 5.88
C ALA A 207 -3.62 16.34 5.45
N LEU A 208 -4.15 17.36 4.77
CA LEU A 208 -5.52 17.36 4.23
C LEU A 208 -5.68 16.35 3.09
N GLU A 209 -4.66 16.15 2.25
CA GLU A 209 -4.67 15.06 1.26
C GLU A 209 -4.69 13.69 1.97
N ARG A 210 -3.76 13.51 2.91
CA ARG A 210 -3.56 12.25 3.64
C ARG A 210 -2.90 12.52 4.99
N PRO A 211 -3.60 12.26 6.11
CA PRO A 211 -3.02 12.45 7.44
C PRO A 211 -1.87 11.47 7.70
N LEU A 212 -1.01 11.79 8.66
CA LEU A 212 0.15 10.99 9.05
C LEU A 212 -0.25 9.55 9.42
N ARG A 213 -1.37 9.37 10.14
CA ARG A 213 -1.87 8.04 10.52
C ARG A 213 -2.12 7.13 9.31
N LYS A 214 -2.51 7.70 8.16
CA LYS A 214 -2.86 6.98 6.92
C LYS A 214 -1.77 7.08 5.84
N SER A 215 -0.61 7.64 6.17
CA SER A 215 0.52 7.84 5.25
C SER A 215 1.54 6.70 5.34
N LEU A 216 2.15 6.36 4.20
CA LEU A 216 3.30 5.45 4.17
C LEU A 216 4.56 6.16 4.67
N GLU A 217 5.29 5.51 5.58
CA GLU A 217 6.42 6.12 6.27
C GLU A 217 7.53 6.57 5.32
N ARG A 218 7.98 5.73 4.38
CA ARG A 218 9.04 6.11 3.44
C ARG A 218 8.64 7.21 2.46
N LEU A 219 7.39 7.19 1.99
CA LEU A 219 6.87 8.25 1.13
C LEU A 219 6.73 9.57 1.91
N GLY A 220 6.22 9.50 3.14
CA GLY A 220 6.12 10.62 4.06
C GLY A 220 7.50 11.23 4.37
N ALA A 221 8.48 10.39 4.72
CA ALA A 221 9.85 10.78 4.98
C ALA A 221 10.50 11.51 3.81
N ARG A 222 10.35 10.98 2.58
CA ARG A 222 10.92 11.61 1.39
C ARG A 222 10.39 13.03 1.16
N ARG A 223 9.10 13.25 1.40
CA ARG A 223 8.45 14.58 1.31
C ARG A 223 8.87 15.48 2.47
N TYR A 224 8.90 14.90 3.68
CA TYR A 224 9.19 15.64 4.90
C TYR A 224 10.63 16.11 5.02
N MET A 225 11.62 15.41 4.45
CA MET A 225 13.02 15.84 4.48
C MET A 225 13.24 17.26 3.96
N SER A 226 12.57 17.65 2.87
CA SER A 226 12.67 19.00 2.31
C SER A 226 11.97 20.03 3.20
N ILE A 227 10.79 19.67 3.72
CA ILE A 227 10.02 20.49 4.67
C ILE A 227 10.87 20.75 5.93
N TYR A 228 11.45 19.71 6.51
CA TYR A 228 12.26 19.78 7.72
C TYR A 228 13.54 20.59 7.50
N GLN A 229 14.16 20.49 6.31
CA GLN A 229 15.32 21.33 5.98
C GLN A 229 15.00 22.83 5.97
N ASP A 230 13.79 23.20 5.56
CA ASP A 230 13.34 24.60 5.51
C ASP A 230 12.85 25.12 6.88
N GLU A 231 12.72 24.25 7.88
CA GLU A 231 12.35 24.66 9.24
C GLU A 231 13.55 25.34 9.94
N ALA A 232 13.34 26.55 10.47
CA ALA A 232 14.41 27.32 11.11
C ALA A 232 15.01 26.64 12.35
N SER A 233 14.27 25.74 12.99
CA SER A 233 14.67 25.03 14.22
C SER A 233 15.07 23.57 13.98
N HIS A 234 15.33 23.16 12.73
CA HIS A 234 15.65 21.77 12.44
C HIS A 234 16.99 21.34 13.04
N ASN A 235 17.09 20.08 13.45
CA ASN A 235 18.34 19.49 13.92
C ASN A 235 19.13 19.00 12.70
N GLU A 236 20.30 19.61 12.47
CA GLU A 236 21.17 19.31 11.31
C GLU A 236 21.68 17.86 11.32
N CYS A 237 22.04 17.34 12.50
CA CYS A 237 22.53 15.97 12.66
C CYS A 237 21.44 14.95 12.32
N LEU A 238 20.21 15.20 12.75
CA LEU A 238 19.04 14.37 12.44
C LEU A 238 18.70 14.41 10.95
N LEU A 239 18.70 15.59 10.32
CA LEU A 239 18.46 15.70 8.87
C LEU A 239 19.55 14.98 8.07
N LYS A 240 20.82 15.14 8.46
CA LYS A 240 21.96 14.45 7.82
C LYS A 240 21.84 12.94 7.97
N LEU A 241 21.51 12.46 9.16
CA LEU A 241 21.27 11.05 9.43
C LEU A 241 20.14 10.51 8.54
N ALA A 242 19.00 11.20 8.49
CA ALA A 242 17.84 10.79 7.69
C ALA A 242 18.17 10.69 6.20
N LYS A 243 18.90 11.65 5.64
CA LYS A 243 19.34 11.62 4.23
C LYS A 243 20.32 10.47 3.96
N LEU A 244 21.27 10.22 4.86
CA LEU A 244 22.24 9.14 4.70
C LEU A 244 21.58 7.77 4.81
N ASP A 245 20.74 7.57 5.82
CA ASP A 245 19.98 6.33 6.02
C ASP A 245 19.09 6.02 4.81
N PHE A 246 18.31 6.99 4.33
CA PHE A 246 17.48 6.80 3.15
C PHE A 246 18.28 6.35 1.93
N ASN A 247 19.46 6.94 1.73
CA ASN A 247 20.36 6.58 0.64
C ASN A 247 21.16 5.29 0.89
N LEU A 248 21.15 4.73 2.10
CA LEU A 248 21.71 3.40 2.41
C LEU A 248 20.67 2.30 2.22
N VAL A 249 19.42 2.56 2.59
CA VAL A 249 18.33 1.59 2.43
C VAL A 249 17.89 1.47 0.96
N GLN A 250 17.94 2.56 0.18
CA GLN A 250 17.51 2.52 -1.23
C GLN A 250 18.31 1.52 -2.11
N PRO A 251 19.65 1.44 -2.04
CA PRO A 251 20.42 0.40 -2.77
C PRO A 251 20.00 -1.03 -2.42
N LEU A 252 19.67 -1.31 -1.15
CA LEU A 252 19.15 -2.61 -0.74
C LEU A 252 17.84 -2.91 -1.48
N HIS A 253 16.90 -1.94 -1.53
CA HIS A 253 15.65 -2.12 -2.24
C HIS A 253 15.85 -2.32 -3.75
N LYS A 254 16.81 -1.61 -4.35
CA LYS A 254 17.17 -1.79 -5.77
C LYS A 254 17.74 -3.18 -6.04
N LYS A 255 18.58 -3.70 -5.14
CA LYS A 255 19.11 -5.06 -5.22
C LYS A 255 18.02 -6.12 -5.09
N GLU A 256 17.12 -5.96 -4.13
CA GLU A 256 15.94 -6.82 -3.99
C GLU A 256 15.09 -6.81 -5.28
N LEU A 257 14.81 -5.63 -5.82
CA LEU A 257 14.03 -5.48 -7.05
C LEU A 257 14.74 -6.11 -8.26
N GLN A 258 16.07 -5.99 -8.36
CA GLN A 258 16.85 -6.65 -9.39
C GLN A 258 16.71 -8.18 -9.31
N ASP A 259 16.86 -8.76 -8.11
CA ASP A 259 16.74 -10.21 -7.91
C ASP A 259 15.33 -10.71 -8.23
N ILE A 260 14.30 -9.97 -7.82
CA ILE A 260 12.90 -10.28 -8.14
C ILE A 260 12.65 -10.14 -9.64
N THR A 261 13.23 -9.14 -10.31
CA THR A 261 13.09 -8.96 -11.76
C THR A 261 13.72 -10.13 -12.52
N ARG A 262 14.89 -10.61 -12.11
CA ARG A 262 15.52 -11.80 -12.71
C ARG A 262 14.64 -13.04 -12.55
N TRP A 263 14.09 -13.25 -11.36
CA TRP A 263 13.14 -14.34 -11.09
C TRP A 263 11.90 -14.22 -11.98
N TRP A 264 11.30 -13.04 -12.07
CA TRP A 264 10.12 -12.77 -12.90
C TRP A 264 10.37 -13.07 -14.38
N ARG A 265 11.52 -12.62 -14.91
CA ARG A 265 11.93 -12.88 -16.30
C ARG A 265 12.19 -14.36 -16.57
N ALA A 266 12.74 -15.09 -15.61
CA ALA A 266 12.96 -16.53 -15.75
C ALA A 266 11.66 -17.34 -15.89
N LEU A 267 10.55 -16.86 -15.30
CA LEU A 267 9.24 -17.49 -15.46
C LEU A 267 8.71 -17.36 -16.90
N ASP A 268 9.06 -16.27 -17.61
CA ASP A 268 8.65 -15.99 -19.00
C ASP A 268 7.12 -15.95 -19.16
N PHE A 269 6.42 -15.39 -18.15
CA PHE A 269 4.96 -15.30 -18.14
C PHE A 269 4.39 -14.27 -19.09
N GLU A 270 5.15 -13.24 -19.45
CA GLU A 270 4.77 -12.30 -20.52
C GLU A 270 4.43 -13.04 -21.82
N ARG A 271 5.19 -14.10 -22.16
CA ARG A 271 4.94 -14.95 -23.33
C ARG A 271 4.02 -16.13 -23.03
N LYS A 272 4.19 -16.79 -21.87
CA LYS A 272 3.46 -18.04 -21.54
C LYS A 272 2.04 -17.80 -21.02
N LEU A 273 1.80 -16.66 -20.38
CA LEU A 273 0.52 -16.25 -19.77
C LEU A 273 0.19 -14.79 -20.16
N PRO A 274 0.09 -14.48 -21.47
CA PRO A 274 -0.03 -13.09 -21.95
C PRO A 274 -1.34 -12.40 -21.58
N PHE A 275 -2.32 -13.14 -21.03
CA PHE A 275 -3.57 -12.59 -20.53
C PHE A 275 -3.43 -11.92 -19.16
N ALA A 276 -2.38 -12.25 -18.40
CA ALA A 276 -2.19 -11.78 -17.04
C ALA A 276 -1.46 -10.44 -16.97
N ARG A 277 -1.68 -9.69 -15.89
CA ARG A 277 -1.06 -8.40 -15.62
C ARG A 277 0.43 -8.56 -15.27
N ASP A 278 1.27 -7.75 -15.91
CA ASP A 278 2.66 -7.56 -15.49
C ASP A 278 2.79 -6.29 -14.62
N ARG A 279 2.80 -6.48 -13.29
CA ARG A 279 2.83 -5.42 -12.28
C ARG A 279 3.85 -5.67 -11.17
N MET A 280 4.93 -6.38 -11.47
CA MET A 280 5.91 -6.81 -10.47
C MET A 280 6.52 -5.62 -9.70
N VAL A 281 6.87 -4.53 -10.39
CA VAL A 281 7.48 -3.34 -9.77
C VAL A 281 6.49 -2.62 -8.85
N GLU A 282 5.25 -2.50 -9.29
CA GLU A 282 4.15 -1.93 -8.53
C GLU A 282 3.89 -2.75 -7.26
N LEU A 283 3.86 -4.08 -7.36
CA LEU A 283 3.69 -4.96 -6.21
C LEU A 283 4.88 -4.84 -5.24
N TYR A 284 6.11 -4.76 -5.74
CA TYR A 284 7.27 -4.52 -4.87
C TYR A 284 7.13 -3.21 -4.07
N PHE A 285 6.59 -2.14 -4.69
CA PHE A 285 6.31 -0.90 -3.98
C PHE A 285 5.27 -1.05 -2.87
N TRP A 286 4.20 -1.83 -3.09
CA TRP A 286 3.24 -2.12 -2.02
C TRP A 286 3.97 -2.73 -0.82
N ILE A 287 4.83 -3.72 -1.09
CA ILE A 287 5.54 -4.47 -0.07
C ILE A 287 6.55 -3.59 0.69
N VAL A 288 7.26 -2.68 0.01
CA VAL A 288 8.10 -1.66 0.68
C VAL A 288 7.25 -0.74 1.56
N GLY A 289 6.00 -0.46 1.18
CA GLY A 289 5.04 0.26 2.00
C GLY A 289 4.61 -0.50 3.27
N VAL A 290 4.61 -1.83 3.25
CA VAL A 290 4.33 -2.68 4.42
C VAL A 290 5.49 -2.66 5.41
N TYR A 291 6.72 -2.82 4.91
CA TYR A 291 7.95 -2.65 5.68
C TYR A 291 9.16 -2.36 4.81
N PHE A 292 9.87 -1.29 5.11
CA PHE A 292 11.03 -0.83 4.35
C PHE A 292 12.35 -1.18 5.04
N GLU A 293 12.31 -1.53 6.32
CA GLU A 293 13.48 -1.64 7.19
C GLU A 293 14.40 -2.77 6.72
N PRO A 294 15.74 -2.63 6.80
CA PRO A 294 16.69 -3.60 6.23
C PRO A 294 16.49 -5.05 6.70
N GLN A 295 16.14 -5.24 7.98
CA GLN A 295 15.96 -6.56 8.59
C GLN A 295 14.84 -7.40 7.94
N TYR A 296 13.91 -6.76 7.21
CA TYR A 296 12.79 -7.46 6.57
C TYR A 296 13.03 -7.78 5.08
N SER A 297 14.29 -7.76 4.62
CA SER A 297 14.64 -8.01 3.21
C SER A 297 14.13 -9.36 2.68
N VAL A 298 14.30 -10.44 3.45
CA VAL A 298 13.80 -11.78 3.08
C VAL A 298 12.28 -11.77 2.97
N GLY A 299 11.59 -11.17 3.96
CA GLY A 299 10.13 -10.99 3.95
C GLY A 299 9.65 -10.24 2.71
N ARG A 300 10.33 -9.15 2.32
CA ARG A 300 9.91 -8.36 1.14
C ARG A 300 10.03 -9.16 -0.15
N LYS A 301 11.11 -9.92 -0.31
CA LYS A 301 11.30 -10.77 -1.49
C LYS A 301 10.23 -11.86 -1.57
N ILE A 302 9.97 -12.56 -0.46
CA ILE A 302 8.92 -13.59 -0.38
C ILE A 302 7.56 -12.97 -0.71
N MET A 303 7.19 -11.90 0.00
CA MET A 303 5.88 -11.26 -0.14
C MET A 303 5.66 -10.72 -1.55
N THR A 304 6.68 -10.17 -2.21
CA THR A 304 6.57 -9.70 -3.59
C THR A 304 6.36 -10.84 -4.57
N LYS A 305 7.19 -11.88 -4.52
CA LYS A 305 7.06 -13.05 -5.41
C LYS A 305 5.68 -13.70 -5.26
N VAL A 306 5.21 -13.87 -4.03
CA VAL A 306 3.89 -14.44 -3.74
C VAL A 306 2.76 -13.52 -4.24
N SER A 307 2.87 -12.21 -4.05
CA SER A 307 1.87 -11.25 -4.54
C SER A 307 1.78 -11.20 -6.07
N VAL A 308 2.90 -11.39 -6.76
CA VAL A 308 2.93 -11.53 -8.22
C VAL A 308 2.17 -12.77 -8.66
N LEU A 309 2.43 -13.92 -8.05
CA LEU A 309 1.68 -15.14 -8.39
C LEU A 309 0.20 -15.06 -7.99
N LEU A 310 -0.12 -14.40 -6.89
CA LEU A 310 -1.50 -14.12 -6.49
C LEU A 310 -2.25 -13.27 -7.53
N THR A 311 -1.59 -12.28 -8.12
CA THR A 311 -2.19 -11.43 -9.17
C THR A 311 -2.51 -12.24 -10.42
N ILE A 312 -1.63 -13.17 -10.79
CA ILE A 312 -1.88 -14.07 -11.93
C ILE A 312 -2.96 -15.09 -11.60
N LEU A 313 -3.00 -15.56 -10.35
CA LEU A 313 -4.08 -16.42 -9.88
C LEU A 313 -5.43 -15.70 -10.07
N ASP A 314 -5.55 -14.46 -9.62
CA ASP A 314 -6.72 -13.60 -9.82
C ASP A 314 -7.10 -13.51 -11.30
N ASP A 315 -6.14 -13.17 -12.17
CA ASP A 315 -6.34 -13.09 -13.64
C ASP A 315 -6.81 -14.40 -14.29
N ILE A 316 -6.41 -15.55 -13.73
CA ILE A 316 -6.89 -16.86 -14.19
C ILE A 316 -8.37 -17.01 -13.86
N TYR A 317 -8.83 -16.61 -12.66
CA TYR A 317 -10.24 -16.75 -12.27
C TYR A 317 -11.15 -15.71 -12.92
N ASP A 318 -10.75 -14.45 -12.95
CA ASP A 318 -11.64 -13.36 -13.34
C ASP A 318 -11.65 -13.08 -14.85
N ALA A 319 -10.53 -13.34 -15.54
CA ALA A 319 -10.31 -12.82 -16.89
C ALA A 319 -9.97 -13.87 -17.95
N PHE A 320 -9.68 -15.14 -17.62
CA PHE A 320 -9.23 -16.11 -18.63
C PHE A 320 -9.77 -17.54 -18.52
N GLY A 321 -9.86 -18.08 -17.31
CA GLY A 321 -10.32 -19.45 -17.07
C GLY A 321 -11.79 -19.63 -17.42
N THR A 322 -12.10 -20.80 -18.00
CA THR A 322 -13.49 -21.27 -18.12
C THR A 322 -13.95 -21.86 -16.78
N PHE A 323 -15.26 -21.87 -16.52
CA PHE A 323 -15.77 -22.34 -15.24
C PHE A 323 -15.35 -23.80 -14.94
N GLU A 324 -15.38 -24.68 -15.93
CA GLU A 324 -14.96 -26.08 -15.83
C GLU A 324 -13.47 -26.23 -15.53
N GLU A 325 -12.62 -25.39 -16.13
CA GLU A 325 -11.19 -25.35 -15.82
C GLU A 325 -10.94 -24.86 -14.40
N LEU A 326 -11.71 -23.86 -13.93
CA LEU A 326 -11.57 -23.32 -12.58
C LEU A 326 -11.97 -24.33 -11.50
N VAL A 327 -12.94 -25.23 -11.77
CA VAL A 327 -13.29 -26.34 -10.85
C VAL A 327 -12.06 -27.21 -10.57
N ILE A 328 -11.47 -27.79 -11.63
CA ILE A 328 -10.33 -28.70 -11.49
C ILE A 328 -9.07 -27.98 -10.97
N PHE A 329 -8.92 -26.69 -11.27
CA PHE A 329 -7.81 -25.89 -10.79
C PHE A 329 -7.92 -25.57 -9.29
N THR A 330 -9.11 -25.23 -8.82
CA THR A 330 -9.39 -25.04 -7.39
C THR A 330 -9.12 -26.33 -6.63
N GLU A 331 -9.59 -27.47 -7.13
CA GLU A 331 -9.33 -28.79 -6.54
C GLU A 331 -7.83 -29.12 -6.47
N ALA A 332 -7.06 -28.82 -7.53
CA ALA A 332 -5.62 -29.04 -7.54
C ALA A 332 -4.91 -28.21 -6.46
N ILE A 333 -5.24 -26.92 -6.33
CA ILE A 333 -4.71 -26.04 -5.28
C ILE A 333 -5.10 -26.57 -3.89
N ASP A 334 -6.34 -27.02 -3.71
CA ASP A 334 -6.81 -27.58 -2.44
C ASP A 334 -6.04 -28.83 -2.02
N ARG A 335 -5.72 -29.71 -2.98
CA ARG A 335 -4.90 -30.91 -2.73
C ARG A 335 -3.44 -30.54 -2.48
N TRP A 336 -2.92 -29.51 -3.16
CA TRP A 336 -1.54 -29.04 -3.03
C TRP A 336 -0.49 -30.11 -3.33
N ASP A 337 -0.72 -30.89 -4.39
CA ASP A 337 0.17 -31.94 -4.87
C ASP A 337 0.67 -31.61 -6.29
N LEU A 338 1.97 -31.75 -6.55
CA LEU A 338 2.59 -31.58 -7.87
C LEU A 338 1.97 -32.51 -8.92
N ASN A 339 1.52 -33.70 -8.52
CA ASN A 339 0.94 -34.69 -9.43
C ASN A 339 -0.40 -34.24 -10.02
N CYS A 340 -1.13 -33.33 -9.35
CA CYS A 340 -2.38 -32.76 -9.86
C CYS A 340 -2.17 -31.93 -11.13
N SER A 341 -0.94 -31.50 -11.42
CA SER A 341 -0.65 -30.73 -12.65
C SER A 341 -1.05 -31.48 -13.92
N ASN A 342 -0.98 -32.81 -13.97
CA ASN A 342 -1.28 -33.59 -15.17
C ASN A 342 -2.74 -33.43 -15.65
N GLU A 343 -3.66 -33.10 -14.73
CA GLU A 343 -5.09 -32.94 -14.99
C GLU A 343 -5.44 -31.53 -15.49
N LEU A 344 -4.52 -30.57 -15.36
CA LEU A 344 -4.77 -29.16 -15.68
C LEU A 344 -4.51 -28.82 -17.17
N PRO A 345 -5.18 -27.81 -17.73
CA PRO A 345 -4.79 -27.20 -19.00
C PRO A 345 -3.34 -26.68 -18.98
N ASP A 346 -2.69 -26.62 -20.13
CA ASP A 346 -1.26 -26.32 -20.22
C ASP A 346 -0.85 -24.97 -19.60
N TYR A 347 -1.67 -23.92 -19.72
CA TYR A 347 -1.38 -22.63 -19.09
C TYR A 347 -1.49 -22.68 -17.56
N MET A 348 -2.48 -23.41 -17.02
CA MET A 348 -2.64 -23.63 -15.58
C MET A 348 -1.50 -24.51 -15.03
N LYS A 349 -1.02 -25.49 -15.80
CA LYS A 349 0.18 -26.28 -15.45
C LYS A 349 1.40 -25.38 -15.25
N ILE A 350 1.63 -24.46 -16.20
CA ILE A 350 2.75 -23.52 -16.15
C ILE A 350 2.68 -22.67 -14.87
N PHE A 351 1.50 -22.12 -14.57
CA PHE A 351 1.30 -21.34 -13.35
C PHE A 351 1.46 -22.19 -12.08
N TYR A 352 0.81 -23.35 -12.03
CA TYR A 352 0.80 -24.23 -10.86
C TYR A 352 2.20 -24.73 -10.51
N GLN A 353 3.02 -25.07 -11.51
CA GLN A 353 4.43 -25.43 -11.29
C GLN A 353 5.23 -24.27 -10.68
N ALA A 354 5.03 -23.04 -11.17
CA ALA A 354 5.70 -21.87 -10.60
C ALA A 354 5.27 -21.60 -9.16
N LEU A 355 3.97 -21.75 -8.86
CA LEU A 355 3.43 -21.65 -7.51
C LEU A 355 4.09 -22.66 -6.56
N MET A 356 4.09 -23.93 -6.92
CA MET A 356 4.66 -25.00 -6.10
C MET A 356 6.17 -24.80 -5.89
N ASN A 357 6.90 -24.42 -6.95
CA ASN A 357 8.34 -24.13 -6.84
C ASN A 357 8.61 -22.96 -5.90
N LEU A 358 7.83 -21.88 -5.97
CA LEU A 358 8.00 -20.73 -5.08
C LEU A 358 7.76 -21.13 -3.61
N PHE A 359 6.72 -21.91 -3.31
CA PHE A 359 6.46 -22.35 -1.94
C PHE A 359 7.53 -23.32 -1.42
N ASN A 360 8.13 -24.13 -2.28
CA ASN A 360 9.31 -24.93 -1.92
C ASN A 360 10.52 -24.02 -1.61
N GLU A 361 10.79 -22.98 -2.40
CA GLU A 361 11.84 -21.99 -2.09
C GLU A 361 11.58 -21.32 -0.73
N ILE A 362 10.31 -20.98 -0.43
CA ILE A 362 9.93 -20.37 0.85
C ILE A 362 10.18 -21.35 2.01
N GLU A 363 9.81 -22.63 1.86
CA GLU A 363 10.09 -23.68 2.85
C GLU A 363 11.59 -23.80 3.11
N GLU A 364 12.42 -23.84 2.07
CA GLU A 364 13.87 -23.88 2.19
C GLU A 364 14.43 -22.67 2.96
N GLU A 365 13.93 -21.46 2.71
CA GLU A 365 14.30 -20.27 3.48
C GLU A 365 13.85 -20.35 4.93
N MET A 366 12.62 -20.82 5.19
CA MET A 366 12.09 -20.93 6.56
C MET A 366 12.80 -22.02 7.37
N VAL A 367 13.23 -23.12 6.76
CA VAL A 367 13.99 -24.20 7.41
C VAL A 367 15.33 -23.70 7.95
N LYS A 368 16.03 -22.81 7.21
CA LYS A 368 17.34 -22.26 7.64
C LYS A 368 17.28 -21.56 8.99
N GLU A 369 16.13 -20.98 9.32
CA GLU A 369 15.90 -20.24 10.57
C GLU A 369 15.03 -21.01 11.58
N GLY A 370 14.74 -22.30 11.33
CA GLY A 370 13.92 -23.12 12.23
C GLY A 370 12.44 -22.73 12.27
N ARG A 371 11.94 -22.08 11.20
CA ARG A 371 10.59 -21.47 11.11
C ARG A 371 9.69 -22.14 10.08
N SER A 372 9.98 -23.39 9.68
CA SER A 372 9.17 -24.16 8.71
C SER A 372 7.70 -24.28 9.09
N TYR A 373 7.38 -24.28 10.39
CA TYR A 373 5.99 -24.29 10.88
C TYR A 373 5.12 -23.13 10.37
N ARG A 374 5.72 -22.06 9.83
CA ARG A 374 5.01 -20.91 9.27
C ARG A 374 4.45 -21.16 7.86
N VAL A 375 5.06 -22.05 7.08
CA VAL A 375 4.68 -22.31 5.69
C VAL A 375 3.30 -22.96 5.55
N PRO A 376 2.89 -23.91 6.40
CA PRO A 376 1.51 -24.43 6.39
C PRO A 376 0.43 -23.34 6.48
N TYR A 377 0.66 -22.27 7.25
CA TYR A 377 -0.28 -21.14 7.33
C TYR A 377 -0.40 -20.40 5.98
N ALA A 378 0.73 -20.18 5.30
CA ALA A 378 0.75 -19.54 3.99
C ALA A 378 0.09 -20.40 2.90
N ILE A 379 0.31 -21.72 2.94
CA ILE A 379 -0.34 -22.67 2.03
C ILE A 379 -1.85 -22.66 2.26
N GLN A 380 -2.28 -22.70 3.53
CA GLN A 380 -3.70 -22.68 3.86
C GLN A 380 -4.35 -21.37 3.38
N ALA A 381 -3.69 -20.23 3.58
CA ALA A 381 -4.17 -18.94 3.09
C ALA A 381 -4.31 -18.93 1.55
N MET A 382 -3.38 -19.54 0.81
CA MET A 382 -3.48 -19.65 -0.66
C MET A 382 -4.68 -20.51 -1.10
N LYS A 383 -4.97 -21.59 -0.37
CA LYS A 383 -6.15 -22.43 -0.63
C LYS A 383 -7.45 -21.68 -0.41
N ASP A 384 -7.55 -20.98 0.72
CA ASP A 384 -8.74 -20.19 1.05
C ASP A 384 -8.95 -19.05 0.03
N GLN A 385 -7.87 -18.46 -0.47
CA GLN A 385 -7.89 -17.50 -1.56
C GLN A 385 -8.47 -18.09 -2.84
N ALA A 386 -7.94 -19.23 -3.31
CA ALA A 386 -8.43 -19.89 -4.52
C ALA A 386 -9.92 -20.27 -4.42
N ARG A 387 -10.36 -20.77 -3.26
CA ARG A 387 -11.78 -21.05 -3.00
C ARG A 387 -12.65 -19.80 -3.08
N SER A 388 -12.17 -18.67 -2.56
CA SER A 388 -12.92 -17.41 -2.62
C SER A 388 -13.05 -16.89 -4.05
N TYR A 389 -11.98 -16.92 -4.85
CA TYR A 389 -12.04 -16.59 -6.28
C TYR A 389 -12.97 -17.53 -7.04
N PHE A 390 -12.96 -18.83 -6.72
CA PHE A 390 -13.89 -19.78 -7.31
C PHE A 390 -15.36 -19.44 -6.99
N ASN A 391 -15.66 -19.03 -5.75
CA ASN A 391 -17.00 -18.61 -5.37
C ASN A 391 -17.48 -17.38 -6.17
N GLU A 392 -16.60 -16.42 -6.43
CA GLU A 392 -16.91 -15.25 -7.28
C GLU A 392 -17.13 -15.66 -8.74
N ALA A 393 -16.27 -16.52 -9.28
CA ALA A 393 -16.43 -17.08 -10.62
C ALA A 393 -17.74 -17.87 -10.77
N ARG A 394 -18.19 -18.55 -9.71
CA ARG A 394 -19.50 -19.24 -9.68
C ARG A 394 -20.66 -18.26 -9.76
N TRP A 395 -20.65 -17.17 -8.99
CA TRP A 395 -21.71 -16.15 -9.08
C TRP A 395 -21.82 -15.57 -10.48
N LEU A 396 -20.67 -15.30 -11.11
CA LEU A 396 -20.62 -14.82 -12.48
C LEU A 396 -21.16 -15.85 -13.47
N HIS A 397 -20.76 -17.11 -13.36
CA HIS A 397 -21.26 -18.20 -14.21
C HIS A 397 -22.78 -18.39 -14.08
N GLU A 398 -23.33 -18.25 -12.88
CA GLU A 398 -24.76 -18.36 -12.60
C GLU A 398 -25.56 -17.09 -12.97
N GLY A 399 -24.89 -15.98 -13.33
CA GLY A 399 -25.54 -14.68 -13.52
C GLY A 399 -26.20 -14.15 -12.24
N ARG A 400 -25.70 -14.58 -11.07
CA ARG A 400 -26.26 -14.28 -9.76
C ARG A 400 -25.57 -13.06 -9.15
N ILE A 401 -26.38 -12.09 -8.73
CA ILE A 401 -25.91 -11.00 -7.84
C ILE A 401 -26.31 -11.39 -6.40
N PRO A 402 -25.34 -11.66 -5.50
CA PRO A 402 -25.59 -12.05 -4.12
C PRO A 402 -26.20 -10.90 -3.27
N SER A 403 -26.62 -11.21 -2.03
CA SER A 403 -26.89 -10.14 -1.05
C SER A 403 -25.58 -9.52 -0.55
N MET A 404 -25.63 -8.37 0.10
CA MET A 404 -24.46 -7.73 0.70
C MET A 404 -23.77 -8.61 1.74
N GLU A 405 -24.55 -9.32 2.57
CA GLU A 405 -24.00 -10.20 3.60
C GLU A 405 -23.30 -11.41 2.98
N GLU A 406 -23.92 -12.02 1.96
CA GLU A 406 -23.32 -13.12 1.20
C GLU A 406 -22.07 -12.65 0.45
N TYR A 407 -22.14 -11.52 -0.25
CA TYR A 407 -21.03 -10.91 -0.96
C TYR A 407 -19.84 -10.71 -0.03
N MET A 408 -20.02 -9.99 1.08
CA MET A 408 -18.94 -9.63 2.00
C MET A 408 -18.30 -10.86 2.65
N SER A 409 -19.04 -11.96 2.85
CA SER A 409 -18.48 -13.19 3.40
C SER A 409 -17.42 -13.85 2.50
N VAL A 410 -17.51 -13.63 1.18
CA VAL A 410 -16.52 -14.10 0.19
C VAL A 410 -15.54 -12.99 -0.15
N ALA A 411 -16.05 -11.78 -0.38
CA ALA A 411 -15.29 -10.64 -0.90
C ALA A 411 -14.21 -10.14 0.06
N THR A 412 -14.40 -10.34 1.36
CA THR A 412 -13.37 -10.04 2.38
C THR A 412 -12.23 -11.05 2.36
N VAL A 413 -12.43 -12.26 1.86
CA VAL A 413 -11.33 -13.21 1.61
C VAL A 413 -10.73 -12.94 0.23
N SER A 414 -11.56 -12.75 -0.80
CA SER A 414 -11.09 -12.58 -2.19
C SER A 414 -10.22 -11.34 -2.38
N ILE A 415 -10.42 -10.28 -1.59
CA ILE A 415 -9.56 -9.08 -1.60
C ILE A 415 -8.11 -9.37 -1.14
N SER A 416 -7.83 -10.60 -0.69
CA SER A 416 -6.49 -11.11 -0.36
C SER A 416 -5.79 -10.43 0.80
N TYR A 417 -6.46 -9.62 1.60
CA TYR A 417 -5.78 -8.83 2.63
C TYR A 417 -5.29 -9.69 3.80
N THR A 418 -6.12 -10.61 4.31
CA THR A 418 -5.69 -11.60 5.32
C THR A 418 -4.57 -12.50 4.78
N PHE A 419 -4.65 -12.87 3.49
CA PHE A 419 -3.59 -13.61 2.80
C PHE A 419 -2.27 -12.83 2.81
N LEU A 420 -2.26 -11.59 2.31
CA LEU A 420 -1.08 -10.72 2.28
C LEU A 420 -0.52 -10.49 3.67
N THR A 421 -1.38 -10.31 4.68
CA THR A 421 -0.97 -10.21 6.08
C THR A 421 -0.25 -11.47 6.53
N THR A 422 -0.80 -12.66 6.25
CA THR A 422 -0.18 -13.95 6.58
C THR A 422 1.20 -14.10 5.95
N ILE A 423 1.33 -13.77 4.66
CA ILE A 423 2.61 -13.82 3.94
C ILE A 423 3.61 -12.82 4.52
N SER A 424 3.13 -11.64 4.92
CA SER A 424 3.97 -10.59 5.50
C SER A 424 4.68 -11.03 6.79
N LEU A 425 4.08 -11.96 7.55
CA LEU A 425 4.61 -12.49 8.81
C LEU A 425 5.69 -13.56 8.62
N LEU A 426 5.78 -14.19 7.44
CA LEU A 426 6.72 -15.30 7.19
C LEU A 426 8.17 -14.88 7.42
N GLY A 427 8.59 -13.77 6.81
CA GLY A 427 9.96 -13.27 6.86
C GLY A 427 10.26 -12.31 8.01
N MET A 428 9.35 -12.17 8.99
CA MET A 428 9.64 -11.41 10.21
C MET A 428 10.45 -12.27 11.18
N GLY A 429 11.31 -11.66 12.00
CA GLY A 429 12.15 -12.36 12.96
C GLY A 429 11.39 -13.15 14.04
N ASP A 430 12.03 -13.38 15.19
CA ASP A 430 11.45 -14.15 16.29
C ASP A 430 10.29 -13.44 17.00
N ILE A 431 10.05 -12.16 16.66
CA ILE A 431 8.87 -11.41 17.13
C ILE A 431 7.54 -12.04 16.68
N VAL A 432 7.55 -12.78 15.57
CA VAL A 432 6.38 -13.53 15.09
C VAL A 432 6.44 -14.95 15.63
N THR A 433 5.39 -15.34 16.33
CA THR A 433 5.25 -16.68 16.92
C THR A 433 4.07 -17.42 16.30
N LYS A 434 3.86 -18.68 16.69
CA LYS A 434 2.68 -19.46 16.28
C LYS A 434 1.37 -18.77 16.70
N GLU A 435 1.36 -18.18 17.90
CA GLU A 435 0.23 -17.42 18.43
C GLU A 435 -0.11 -16.20 17.57
N SER A 436 0.88 -15.60 16.89
CA SER A 436 0.62 -14.51 15.93
C SER A 436 -0.21 -14.97 14.72
N PHE A 437 0.06 -16.17 14.21
CA PHE A 437 -0.74 -16.76 13.13
C PHE A 437 -2.12 -17.22 13.61
N GLU A 438 -2.20 -17.84 14.78
CA GLU A 438 -3.47 -18.25 15.39
C GLU A 438 -4.37 -17.05 15.70
N TRP A 439 -3.80 -15.94 16.20
CA TRP A 439 -4.49 -14.67 16.35
C TRP A 439 -5.06 -14.17 15.02
N LEU A 440 -4.25 -14.16 13.95
CA LEU A 440 -4.68 -13.72 12.62
C LEU A 440 -5.83 -14.57 12.05
N LEU A 441 -5.77 -15.89 12.22
CA LEU A 441 -6.80 -16.82 11.76
C LEU A 441 -8.12 -16.71 12.53
N ASN A 442 -8.10 -16.17 13.75
CA ASN A 442 -9.31 -15.92 14.54
C ASN A 442 -10.08 -14.64 14.10
N ASP A 443 -9.70 -14.04 12.96
CA ASP A 443 -10.36 -12.88 12.36
C ASP A 443 -10.50 -11.71 13.35
N PRO A 444 -9.37 -11.18 13.87
CA PRO A 444 -9.38 -10.15 14.89
C PRO A 444 -9.97 -8.85 14.33
N LYS A 445 -10.51 -8.01 15.21
CA LYS A 445 -11.23 -6.78 14.84
C LYS A 445 -10.44 -5.89 13.88
N ILE A 446 -9.13 -5.70 14.11
CA ILE A 446 -8.26 -4.92 13.21
C ILE A 446 -8.20 -5.50 11.78
N VAL A 447 -8.13 -6.83 11.65
CA VAL A 447 -8.04 -7.51 10.34
C VAL A 447 -9.39 -7.46 9.65
N ARG A 448 -10.49 -7.69 10.35
CA ARG A 448 -11.85 -7.55 9.83
C ARG A 448 -12.11 -6.14 9.29
N ALA A 449 -11.71 -5.13 10.06
CA ALA A 449 -11.84 -3.73 9.68
C ALA A 449 -11.00 -3.41 8.44
N ALA A 450 -9.74 -3.86 8.42
CA ALA A 450 -8.84 -3.61 7.31
C ALA A 450 -9.25 -4.33 6.01
N ASN A 451 -9.73 -5.58 6.07
CA ASN A 451 -10.32 -6.29 4.94
C ASN A 451 -11.50 -5.52 4.36
N THR A 452 -12.40 -5.05 5.23
CA THR A 452 -13.59 -4.32 4.82
C THR A 452 -13.24 -2.96 4.22
N ILE A 453 -12.30 -2.22 4.82
CA ILE A 453 -11.79 -0.96 4.24
C ILE A 453 -11.25 -1.22 2.85
N PHE A 454 -10.37 -2.22 2.69
CA PHE A 454 -9.75 -2.46 1.39
C PHE A 454 -10.79 -2.87 0.34
N ARG A 455 -11.68 -3.81 0.65
CA ARG A 455 -12.74 -4.25 -0.27
C ARG A 455 -13.64 -3.08 -0.70
N LEU A 456 -14.14 -2.28 0.24
CA LEU A 456 -15.01 -1.16 -0.12
C LEU A 456 -14.27 -0.09 -0.95
N MET A 457 -13.00 0.18 -0.65
CA MET A 457 -12.19 1.14 -1.43
C MET A 457 -11.90 0.63 -2.85
N ASP A 458 -11.61 -0.66 -2.99
CA ASP A 458 -11.41 -1.33 -4.28
C ASP A 458 -12.67 -1.22 -5.12
N ASP A 459 -13.80 -1.70 -4.60
CA ASP A 459 -15.08 -1.73 -5.32
C ASP A 459 -15.57 -0.33 -5.72
N ILE A 460 -15.46 0.68 -4.85
CA ILE A 460 -15.85 2.06 -5.20
C ILE A 460 -15.11 2.56 -6.44
N VAL A 461 -13.85 2.17 -6.59
CA VAL A 461 -12.99 2.62 -7.69
C VAL A 461 -13.19 1.75 -8.93
N SER A 462 -13.29 0.43 -8.75
CA SER A 462 -13.30 -0.55 -9.84
C SER A 462 -14.68 -0.77 -10.47
N THR A 463 -15.77 -0.46 -9.78
CA THR A 463 -17.15 -0.78 -10.21
C THR A 463 -17.44 -0.37 -11.66
N ASN A 464 -16.99 0.82 -12.08
CA ASN A 464 -17.27 1.32 -13.43
C ASN A 464 -16.53 0.56 -14.54
N PHE A 465 -15.32 0.08 -14.26
CA PHE A 465 -14.56 -0.75 -15.20
C PHE A 465 -15.02 -2.20 -15.16
N GLU A 466 -15.32 -2.72 -13.98
CA GLU A 466 -15.87 -4.06 -13.82
C GLU A 466 -17.17 -4.23 -14.59
N LYS A 467 -18.04 -3.21 -14.62
CA LYS A 467 -19.25 -3.18 -15.47
C LYS A 467 -18.98 -3.20 -16.98
N GLN A 468 -17.81 -2.73 -17.42
CA GLN A 468 -17.43 -2.72 -18.84
C GLN A 468 -16.89 -4.06 -19.32
N ARG A 469 -16.50 -4.95 -18.39
CA ARG A 469 -16.09 -6.32 -18.68
C ARG A 469 -17.14 -7.30 -18.12
N GLU A 470 -17.16 -8.55 -18.60
CA GLU A 470 -18.00 -9.57 -17.96
C GLU A 470 -17.37 -9.99 -16.62
N HIS A 471 -17.71 -9.28 -15.54
CA HIS A 471 -17.23 -9.50 -14.18
C HIS A 471 -18.36 -9.77 -13.18
N THR A 472 -18.01 -10.34 -12.02
CA THR A 472 -18.95 -10.47 -10.90
C THR A 472 -19.35 -9.09 -10.36
N ALA A 473 -20.53 -9.02 -9.74
CA ALA A 473 -21.07 -7.77 -9.19
C ALA A 473 -20.23 -7.31 -7.98
N SER A 474 -19.94 -6.00 -7.90
CA SER A 474 -19.22 -5.41 -6.77
C SER A 474 -20.11 -5.22 -5.54
N SER A 475 -19.55 -4.83 -4.39
CA SER A 475 -20.37 -4.41 -3.23
C SER A 475 -21.32 -3.26 -3.58
N VAL A 476 -20.94 -2.36 -4.49
CA VAL A 476 -21.80 -1.24 -4.92
C VAL A 476 -23.06 -1.78 -5.60
N ASP A 477 -22.90 -2.75 -6.50
CA ASP A 477 -24.01 -3.38 -7.22
C ASP A 477 -24.90 -4.22 -6.29
N CYS A 478 -24.28 -4.96 -5.38
CA CYS A 478 -25.00 -5.75 -4.37
C CYS A 478 -25.84 -4.85 -3.46
N TYR A 479 -25.30 -3.71 -3.03
CA TYR A 479 -25.98 -2.77 -2.15
C TYR A 479 -27.15 -2.07 -2.84
N ILE A 480 -26.94 -1.59 -4.09
CA ILE A 480 -28.01 -0.99 -4.91
C ILE A 480 -29.14 -1.99 -5.12
N LYS A 481 -28.82 -3.25 -5.46
CA LYS A 481 -29.82 -4.29 -5.68
C LYS A 481 -30.62 -4.60 -4.41
N GLN A 482 -29.97 -4.65 -3.25
CA GLN A 482 -30.60 -5.01 -1.99
C GLN A 482 -31.47 -3.89 -1.40
N TYR A 483 -31.01 -2.64 -1.48
CA TYR A 483 -31.66 -1.51 -0.81
C TYR A 483 -32.40 -0.55 -1.76
N GLY A 484 -32.24 -0.69 -3.07
CA GLY A 484 -32.92 0.15 -4.06
C GLY A 484 -32.49 1.62 -4.06
N VAL A 485 -31.25 1.89 -3.64
CA VAL A 485 -30.66 3.25 -3.54
C VAL A 485 -29.80 3.59 -4.77
N SER A 486 -29.41 4.85 -4.90
CA SER A 486 -28.50 5.30 -5.96
C SER A 486 -27.04 4.90 -5.70
N GLU A 487 -26.23 4.85 -6.76
CA GLU A 487 -24.79 4.60 -6.66
C GLU A 487 -24.07 5.64 -5.77
N GLN A 488 -24.45 6.91 -5.89
CA GLN A 488 -23.86 7.98 -5.08
C GLN A 488 -24.19 7.80 -3.58
N GLU A 489 -25.43 7.47 -3.25
CA GLU A 489 -25.83 7.18 -1.86
C GLU A 489 -25.06 5.98 -1.30
N THR A 490 -24.89 4.91 -2.08
CA THR A 490 -24.07 3.74 -1.71
C THR A 490 -22.62 4.13 -1.42
N VAL A 491 -22.00 4.91 -2.31
CA VAL A 491 -20.63 5.38 -2.15
C VAL A 491 -20.47 6.23 -0.89
N ASP A 492 -21.44 7.09 -0.58
CA ASP A 492 -21.40 7.94 0.63
C ASP A 492 -21.57 7.11 1.91
N VAL A 493 -22.43 6.08 1.89
CA VAL A 493 -22.55 5.11 2.99
C VAL A 493 -21.22 4.37 3.20
N PHE A 494 -20.60 3.87 2.13
CA PHE A 494 -19.33 3.15 2.24
C PHE A 494 -18.18 4.04 2.70
N LYS A 495 -18.09 5.30 2.26
CA LYS A 495 -17.09 6.25 2.76
C LYS A 495 -17.24 6.51 4.26
N LYS A 496 -18.48 6.61 4.75
CA LYS A 496 -18.76 6.72 6.19
C LYS A 496 -18.31 5.46 6.92
N GLN A 497 -18.67 4.29 6.41
CA GLN A 497 -18.25 3.00 6.98
C GLN A 497 -16.72 2.87 7.03
N ILE A 498 -16.01 3.20 5.96
CA ILE A 498 -14.54 3.22 5.92
C ILE A 498 -13.99 4.14 7.02
N THR A 499 -14.58 5.32 7.21
CA THR A 499 -14.16 6.27 8.26
C THR A 499 -14.34 5.69 9.66
N ASP A 500 -15.44 4.99 9.91
CA ASP A 500 -15.69 4.33 11.18
C ASP A 500 -14.74 3.14 11.41
N LEU A 501 -14.47 2.32 10.39
CA LEU A 501 -13.55 1.17 10.51
C LEU A 501 -12.10 1.56 10.79
N TRP A 502 -11.67 2.78 10.45
CA TRP A 502 -10.36 3.28 10.88
C TRP A 502 -10.26 3.42 12.40
N LYS A 503 -11.38 3.66 13.10
CA LYS A 503 -11.44 3.72 14.57
C LYS A 503 -11.25 2.33 15.18
N ASP A 504 -11.83 1.30 14.57
CA ASP A 504 -11.59 -0.09 14.96
C ASP A 504 -10.10 -0.45 14.86
N ILE A 505 -9.41 0.00 13.80
CA ILE A 505 -7.96 -0.19 13.68
C ILE A 505 -7.22 0.57 14.79
N ASN A 506 -7.60 1.80 15.10
CA ASN A 506 -6.95 2.59 16.15
C ASN A 506 -7.12 1.98 17.55
N GLU A 507 -8.31 1.43 17.84
CA GLU A 507 -8.63 0.84 19.14
C GLU A 507 -7.77 -0.40 19.44
N GLU A 508 -7.50 -1.22 18.42
CA GLU A 508 -6.68 -2.44 18.56
C GLU A 508 -5.18 -2.17 18.78
N PHE A 509 -4.74 -0.91 18.60
CA PHE A 509 -3.39 -0.48 18.98
C PHE A 509 -3.27 -0.09 20.47
N LEU A 510 -4.38 0.12 21.18
CA LEU A 510 -4.37 0.51 22.57
C LEU A 510 -3.96 -0.67 23.46
N ARG A 511 -3.11 -0.41 24.46
CA ARG A 511 -2.58 -1.43 25.37
C ARG A 511 -3.64 -1.89 26.39
N PRO A 512 -3.62 -3.18 26.80
CA PRO A 512 -2.73 -4.24 26.32
C PRO A 512 -3.12 -4.74 24.92
N THR A 513 -2.13 -4.93 24.03
CA THR A 513 -2.37 -5.43 22.68
C THR A 513 -2.43 -6.96 22.65
N ALA A 514 -3.23 -7.52 21.74
CA ALA A 514 -3.40 -8.98 21.61
C ALA A 514 -2.14 -9.70 21.06
N VAL A 515 -1.34 -8.98 20.27
CA VAL A 515 -0.07 -9.44 19.69
C VAL A 515 0.97 -8.30 19.75
N PRO A 516 2.26 -8.57 19.52
CA PRO A 516 3.28 -7.52 19.52
C PRO A 516 2.97 -6.41 18.50
N MET A 517 3.28 -5.17 18.88
CA MET A 517 3.05 -3.97 18.05
C MET A 517 3.59 -4.10 16.60
N PRO A 518 4.79 -4.69 16.35
CA PRO A 518 5.27 -4.89 14.99
C PRO A 518 4.35 -5.76 14.11
N VAL A 519 3.59 -6.69 14.70
CA VAL A 519 2.60 -7.52 13.98
C VAL A 519 1.38 -6.68 13.60
N LEU A 520 0.84 -5.88 14.54
CA LEU A 520 -0.25 -4.93 14.26
C LEU A 520 0.13 -3.90 13.19
N LYS A 521 1.38 -3.43 13.20
CA LYS A 521 1.90 -2.50 12.18
C LYS A 521 1.85 -3.09 10.77
N ARG A 522 1.93 -4.42 10.58
CA ARG A 522 1.77 -5.05 9.24
C ARG A 522 0.36 -4.88 8.73
N VAL A 523 -0.63 -5.11 9.59
CA VAL A 523 -2.03 -4.85 9.29
C VAL A 523 -2.22 -3.38 8.98
N LEU A 524 -1.79 -2.45 9.84
CA LEU A 524 -1.93 -1.02 9.56
C LEU A 524 -1.25 -0.58 8.25
N ASN A 525 -0.03 -1.03 7.97
CA ASN A 525 0.72 -0.58 6.81
C ASN A 525 0.11 -1.10 5.50
N LEU A 526 -0.43 -2.31 5.48
CA LEU A 526 -1.23 -2.78 4.35
C LEU A 526 -2.47 -1.89 4.14
N THR A 527 -3.15 -1.45 5.21
CA THR A 527 -4.30 -0.54 5.09
C THR A 527 -3.87 0.81 4.53
N ARG A 528 -2.70 1.32 4.96
CA ARG A 528 -2.12 2.56 4.43
C ARG A 528 -1.75 2.44 2.94
N VAL A 529 -1.28 1.27 2.49
CA VAL A 529 -1.02 0.99 1.07
C VAL A 529 -2.32 1.01 0.28
N ALA A 530 -3.36 0.30 0.75
CA ALA A 530 -4.68 0.32 0.13
C ALA A 530 -5.23 1.75 0.08
N ASP A 531 -5.16 2.51 1.18
CA ASP A 531 -5.61 3.90 1.21
C ASP A 531 -4.82 4.75 0.20
N LEU A 532 -3.50 4.55 0.07
CA LEU A 532 -2.68 5.28 -0.90
C LEU A 532 -3.16 5.11 -2.33
N LEU A 533 -3.48 3.87 -2.70
CA LEU A 533 -3.69 3.49 -4.08
C LEU A 533 -5.14 3.64 -4.51
N TYR A 534 -6.08 3.48 -3.58
CA TYR A 534 -7.52 3.47 -3.86
C TYR A 534 -8.25 4.73 -3.37
N LYS A 535 -7.55 5.69 -2.74
CA LYS A 535 -8.13 7.01 -2.41
C LYS A 535 -7.89 8.06 -3.50
N GLY A 536 -8.94 8.78 -3.88
CA GLY A 536 -8.86 10.08 -4.55
C GLY A 536 -8.18 10.05 -5.93
N LYS A 537 -7.29 11.02 -6.20
CA LYS A 537 -6.65 11.22 -7.51
C LYS A 537 -5.75 10.06 -7.97
N MET A 538 -5.23 9.25 -7.05
CA MET A 538 -4.42 8.06 -7.39
C MET A 538 -5.26 6.92 -7.95
N ALA A 539 -6.52 6.83 -7.47
CA ALA A 539 -7.53 5.89 -7.90
C ALA A 539 -8.30 6.37 -9.15
N SER A 540 -8.67 7.66 -9.19
CA SER A 540 -9.38 8.28 -10.32
C SER A 540 -8.44 8.56 -11.50
N HIS A 541 -9.00 8.68 -12.71
CA HIS A 541 -8.36 9.02 -14.00
C HIS A 541 -7.59 10.37 -14.04
N MET A 542 -6.97 10.81 -12.95
CA MET A 542 -6.40 12.14 -12.77
C MET A 542 -4.88 12.11 -12.55
N LEU A 543 -4.29 10.98 -12.11
CA LEU A 543 -2.84 10.81 -12.10
C LEU A 543 -2.35 10.19 -13.42
N GLY A 544 -1.67 10.99 -14.24
CA GLY A 544 -1.00 10.50 -15.44
C GLY A 544 0.21 9.62 -15.14
N ARG A 545 0.64 8.82 -16.14
CA ARG A 545 1.82 7.94 -16.10
C ARG A 545 3.03 8.58 -15.41
N SER A 546 3.26 9.87 -15.64
CA SER A 546 4.35 10.66 -15.07
C SER A 546 4.29 10.78 -13.53
N GLN A 547 3.11 10.95 -12.93
CA GLN A 547 2.99 11.14 -11.46
C GLN A 547 3.13 9.81 -10.70
N LYS A 548 2.69 8.69 -11.30
CA LYS A 548 2.92 7.33 -10.79
C LYS A 548 4.39 6.94 -10.87
N ILE A 549 5.01 7.27 -12.02
CA ILE A 549 6.45 7.15 -12.20
C ILE A 549 7.17 7.97 -11.13
N VAL A 550 6.80 9.22 -10.89
CA VAL A 550 7.43 10.07 -9.85
C VAL A 550 7.26 9.49 -8.45
N LEU A 551 6.10 8.94 -8.10
CA LEU A 551 5.88 8.33 -6.78
C LEU A 551 6.78 7.10 -6.58
N LEU A 552 6.75 6.17 -7.54
CA LEU A 552 7.55 4.96 -7.54
C LEU A 552 9.05 5.29 -7.66
N GLN A 553 9.41 6.30 -8.43
CA GLN A 553 10.78 6.80 -8.56
C GLN A 553 11.28 7.44 -7.27
N SER A 554 10.44 8.18 -6.57
CA SER A 554 10.80 8.89 -5.33
C SER A 554 11.12 7.94 -4.17
N VAL A 555 10.53 6.73 -4.19
CA VAL A 555 10.76 5.69 -3.18
C VAL A 555 11.79 4.66 -3.65
N LEU A 556 11.75 4.22 -4.91
CA LEU A 556 12.54 3.08 -5.40
C LEU A 556 13.72 3.45 -6.32
N ILE A 557 13.72 4.60 -7.00
CA ILE A 557 14.58 4.77 -8.20
C ILE A 557 15.58 5.93 -8.11
N LEU A 558 15.26 7.12 -7.60
CA LEU A 558 16.06 8.30 -7.99
C LEU A 558 17.51 8.29 -7.49
N CYS A 559 18.39 8.35 -8.50
CA CYS A 559 19.85 8.35 -8.47
C CYS A 559 20.45 9.59 -7.76
N ARG A 560 21.69 9.41 -7.31
CA ARG A 560 22.61 10.38 -6.70
C ARG A 560 22.66 11.81 -7.27
N CYS A 561 22.21 12.07 -8.50
CA CYS A 561 22.43 13.34 -9.20
C CYS A 561 21.21 14.27 -9.33
N GLU A 562 20.01 13.89 -8.86
CA GLU A 562 18.81 14.75 -9.01
C GLU A 562 18.31 15.40 -7.71
N LEU A 563 19.10 15.34 -6.63
CA LEU A 563 18.77 15.99 -5.35
C LEU A 563 18.56 17.51 -5.49
N ASP A 564 19.20 18.16 -6.46
CA ASP A 564 19.17 19.62 -6.60
C ASP A 564 18.22 20.14 -7.70
N LYS A 565 17.53 19.27 -8.46
CA LYS A 565 16.75 19.68 -9.65
C LYS A 565 15.23 19.48 -9.57
N MET A 566 14.70 18.83 -8.52
CA MET A 566 13.25 18.62 -8.36
C MET A 566 12.57 19.66 -7.45
N ALA A 567 12.91 20.94 -7.62
CA ALA A 567 12.00 22.02 -7.24
C ALA A 567 11.14 22.34 -8.47
N PHE A 568 9.82 22.37 -8.28
CA PHE A 568 8.78 22.69 -9.29
C PHE A 568 8.41 21.58 -10.30
N CYS A 569 7.35 20.85 -9.97
CA CYS A 569 6.40 20.40 -11.00
C CYS A 569 4.98 20.37 -10.40
N THR A 570 4.30 21.52 -10.49
CA THR A 570 2.91 21.75 -10.12
C THR A 570 2.07 22.07 -11.36
N SER A 571 1.38 21.08 -11.95
CA SER A 571 0.19 21.16 -12.84
C SER A 571 -0.03 19.80 -13.54
N VAL A 572 -1.11 19.04 -13.32
CA VAL A 572 -2.48 19.04 -13.92
C VAL A 572 -2.52 18.47 -15.36
N ASP A 573 -3.02 17.21 -15.48
CA ASP A 573 -3.89 16.61 -16.53
C ASP A 573 -3.56 15.14 -16.99
N LEU A 574 -4.61 14.27 -16.95
CA LEU A 574 -4.90 12.97 -17.62
C LEU A 574 -4.40 11.55 -17.13
N ILE A 575 -5.37 10.75 -16.62
CA ILE A 575 -5.83 9.32 -16.83
C ILE A 575 -5.09 8.07 -16.26
N VAL A 576 -5.86 7.19 -15.55
CA VAL A 576 -5.56 5.97 -14.73
C VAL A 576 -4.90 4.81 -15.46
N PHE A 577 -4.16 3.99 -14.70
CA PHE A 577 -3.39 2.83 -15.20
C PHE A 577 -3.10 1.69 -14.20
N PHE A 578 -3.68 1.66 -12.99
CA PHE A 578 -3.25 0.63 -12.01
C PHE A 578 -3.98 -0.71 -12.14
N TRP A 579 -5.29 -0.72 -12.41
CA TRP A 579 -6.09 -1.96 -12.45
C TRP A 579 -6.90 -2.15 -13.73
N GLU A 580 -7.02 -1.11 -14.55
CA GLU A 580 -8.05 -1.06 -15.59
C GLU A 580 -7.42 -0.90 -16.97
N GLY A 581 -7.73 -1.84 -17.86
CA GLY A 581 -7.36 -1.81 -19.27
C GLY A 581 -7.96 -0.60 -19.96
N GLY A 582 -7.14 0.40 -20.29
CA GLY A 582 -7.55 1.52 -21.12
C GLY A 582 -7.84 1.05 -22.55
N VAL A 583 -9.11 1.11 -22.96
CA VAL A 583 -9.56 0.85 -24.34
C VAL A 583 -9.09 1.98 -25.28
N GLY A 584 -8.69 1.62 -26.50
CA GLY A 584 -8.03 2.45 -27.51
C GLY A 584 -8.82 3.64 -28.12
N PRO A 585 -8.32 4.20 -29.24
CA PRO A 585 -8.12 5.65 -29.40
C PRO A 585 -9.38 6.42 -29.80
N ALA A 586 -9.65 7.52 -29.08
CA ALA A 586 -10.56 8.55 -29.57
C ALA A 586 -9.98 9.20 -30.83
N LYS A 587 -10.80 9.23 -31.89
CA LYS A 587 -10.52 9.83 -33.20
C LYS A 587 -9.88 11.21 -33.05
N ARG A 588 -8.70 11.39 -33.66
CA ARG A 588 -8.11 12.71 -33.92
C ARG A 588 -9.10 13.56 -34.72
N SER A 589 -9.75 14.52 -34.07
CA SER A 589 -10.24 15.71 -34.73
C SER A 589 -9.16 16.77 -34.62
N SER A 590 -8.52 17.05 -35.75
CA SER A 590 -7.53 18.09 -35.93
C SER A 590 -8.16 19.45 -35.65
N ILE A 591 -7.78 20.09 -34.54
CA ILE A 591 -7.95 21.52 -34.33
C ILE A 591 -6.56 22.15 -34.51
N ILE A 592 -6.42 22.88 -35.61
CA ILE A 592 -5.28 23.71 -35.93
C ILE A 592 -5.35 24.95 -35.02
N LEU A 593 -4.34 25.16 -34.18
CA LEU A 593 -4.08 26.44 -33.55
C LEU A 593 -2.68 26.91 -33.96
N GLY A 594 -2.64 28.07 -34.60
CA GLY A 594 -1.44 28.69 -35.15
C GLY A 594 -0.48 29.23 -34.09
N PRO A 595 0.72 29.66 -34.49
CA PRO A 595 1.80 29.98 -33.57
C PRO A 595 1.67 31.40 -33.03
N SER A 596 1.58 31.54 -31.71
CA SER A 596 1.88 32.80 -31.02
C SER A 596 3.19 32.64 -30.26
N SER A 597 4.20 33.31 -30.80
CA SER A 597 5.54 33.54 -30.28
C SER A 597 5.55 34.16 -28.88
N VAL A 598 6.27 33.55 -27.93
CA VAL A 598 7.00 34.28 -26.88
C VAL A 598 8.33 33.58 -26.63
N SER A 599 9.40 34.26 -27.00
CA SER A 599 10.81 33.95 -26.75
C SER A 599 11.17 34.21 -25.28
N LEU A 600 11.84 33.26 -24.63
CA LEU A 600 12.65 33.50 -23.43
C LEU A 600 13.92 32.65 -23.56
N GLU A 601 14.95 33.26 -24.13
CA GLU A 601 16.33 32.78 -24.07
C GLU A 601 16.84 32.90 -22.64
N HIS A 602 17.41 31.83 -22.07
CA HIS A 602 18.45 31.92 -21.04
C HIS A 602 19.51 30.85 -21.33
N ASN A 603 20.60 31.30 -21.96
CA ASN A 603 21.87 30.58 -22.06
C ASN A 603 22.62 30.68 -20.72
N ILE A 604 22.90 29.57 -20.06
CA ILE A 604 24.01 29.50 -19.08
C ILE A 604 24.80 28.20 -19.29
N SER A 605 26.08 28.41 -19.56
CA SER A 605 27.15 27.46 -19.85
C SER A 605 27.57 26.66 -18.61
N CYS A 606 27.65 25.33 -18.73
CA CYS A 606 28.39 24.46 -17.80
C CYS A 606 29.89 24.60 -18.04
N ASN A 607 30.63 25.14 -17.08
CA ASN A 607 32.02 24.75 -16.85
C ASN A 607 32.38 25.01 -15.38
N ASP A 608 33.23 24.11 -14.88
CA ASP A 608 33.94 24.14 -13.60
C ASP A 608 33.12 23.69 -12.38
N TYR A 609 33.40 22.47 -11.87
CA TYR A 609 34.19 22.28 -10.64
C TYR A 609 34.48 20.77 -10.42
N LEU A 610 35.79 20.49 -10.33
CA LEU A 610 36.43 19.29 -9.77
C LEU A 610 36.14 19.15 -8.27
#